data_AF-C0VYQ9-F1
#
_entry.id   AF-C0VYQ9-F1
#
_cell.length_a   1.000
_cell.length_b   1.000
_cell.length_c   1.000
_cell.angle_alpha   90.00
_cell.angle_beta   90.00
_cell.angle_gamma   90.00
#
_symmetry.space_group_name_H-M   'P 1'
#
loop_
_entity.id
_entity.type
_entity.pdbx_description
1 polymer ?
#
loop_
_entity_poly.entity_id
_entity_poly.type
_entity_poly.pdbx_seq_one_letter_code
_entity_poly.pdbx_strand_id
1 'polypeptide(L)'
;MKIKTHNWADYLFMIISGSIALSLLGWVYFGNQTTQADQRVVPDVSWMTLIEARETLIEAGFEQFEFTEQGSGRFLGVNEGFSSKIPEKYVIVRQVPAAGKKASRSGANLHLFAYREGSTELEREKVARGKNQK
;
A
#
# COMPACT_ATOMS: atom_id res chain seq x y z
N MET A 1 -27.86 -43.31 -51.05
CA MET A 1 -27.01 -42.63 -50.05
C MET A 1 -27.82 -41.53 -49.37
N LYS A 2 -27.99 -41.56 -48.05
CA LYS A 2 -28.63 -40.46 -47.29
C LYS A 2 -27.56 -39.40 -47.00
N ILE A 3 -27.69 -38.21 -47.57
CA ILE A 3 -26.83 -37.07 -47.24
C ILE A 3 -27.26 -36.60 -45.85
N LYS A 4 -26.40 -36.76 -44.84
CA LYS A 4 -26.61 -36.13 -43.53
C LYS A 4 -26.35 -34.64 -43.72
N THR A 5 -27.40 -33.83 -43.73
CA THR A 5 -27.30 -32.37 -43.68
C THR A 5 -26.68 -32.00 -42.35
N HIS A 6 -25.41 -31.60 -42.36
CA HIS A 6 -24.78 -31.01 -41.19
C HIS A 6 -25.39 -29.62 -40.97
N ASN A 7 -25.98 -29.43 -39.80
CA ASN A 7 -26.60 -28.18 -39.41
C ASN A 7 -25.49 -27.15 -39.19
N TRP A 8 -25.45 -26.11 -40.01
CA TRP A 8 -24.49 -25.01 -39.87
C TRP A 8 -24.57 -24.32 -38.50
N ALA A 9 -25.72 -24.45 -37.82
CA ALA A 9 -25.92 -23.98 -36.45
C ALA A 9 -24.98 -24.65 -35.43
N ASP A 10 -24.63 -25.93 -35.61
CA ASP A 10 -23.73 -26.64 -34.68
C ASP A 10 -22.29 -26.11 -34.77
N TYR A 11 -21.84 -25.72 -35.97
CA TYR A 11 -20.53 -25.10 -36.17
C TYR A 11 -20.46 -23.68 -35.61
N LEU A 12 -21.54 -22.90 -35.75
CA LEU A 12 -21.65 -21.56 -35.15
C LEU A 12 -21.58 -21.61 -33.62
N PHE A 13 -22.26 -22.58 -32.99
CA PHE A 13 -22.21 -22.76 -31.54
C PHE A 13 -20.79 -23.11 -31.05
N MET A 14 -20.10 -24.00 -31.77
CA MET A 14 -18.73 -24.44 -31.43
C MET A 14 -17.71 -23.27 -31.47
N ILE A 15 -17.86 -22.33 -32.41
CA ILE A 15 -16.97 -21.16 -32.55
C ILE A 15 -17.24 -20.13 -31.44
N ILE A 16 -18.51 -19.87 -31.12
CA ILE A 16 -18.90 -18.90 -30.09
C ILE A 16 -18.45 -19.41 -28.70
N SER A 17 -18.65 -20.70 -28.39
CA SER A 17 -18.19 -21.28 -27.11
C SER A 17 -16.67 -21.26 -26.94
N GLY A 18 -15.90 -21.44 -28.02
CA GLY A 18 -14.44 -21.34 -27.98
C GLY A 18 -13.93 -19.91 -27.79
N SER A 19 -14.63 -18.92 -28.35
CA SER A 19 -14.23 -17.51 -28.32
C SER A 19 -14.47 -16.85 -26.95
N ILE A 20 -15.54 -17.24 -26.25
CA ILE A 20 -15.84 -16.72 -24.89
C ILE A 20 -14.79 -17.20 -23.87
N ALA A 21 -14.29 -18.44 -24.00
CA ALA A 21 -13.28 -18.99 -23.10
C ALA A 21 -11.93 -18.25 -23.18
N LEU A 22 -11.49 -17.88 -24.39
CA LEU A 22 -10.24 -17.13 -24.58
C LEU A 22 -10.34 -15.67 -24.11
N SER A 23 -11.53 -15.05 -24.23
CA SER A 23 -11.77 -13.68 -23.76
C SER A 23 -11.74 -13.58 -22.22
N LEU A 24 -12.34 -14.55 -21.51
CA LEU A 24 -12.34 -14.58 -20.04
C LEU A 24 -10.93 -14.82 -19.46
N LEU A 25 -10.13 -15.67 -20.10
CA LEU A 25 -8.74 -15.91 -19.70
C LEU A 25 -7.85 -14.67 -19.87
N GLY A 26 -8.12 -13.85 -20.89
CA GLY A 26 -7.43 -12.56 -21.08
C GLY A 26 -7.65 -11.58 -19.93
N TRP A 27 -8.90 -11.43 -19.45
CA TRP A 27 -9.20 -10.49 -18.37
C TRP A 27 -8.54 -10.89 -17.03
N VAL A 28 -8.54 -12.19 -16.72
CA VAL A 28 -7.90 -12.72 -15.49
C VAL A 28 -6.38 -12.61 -15.57
N TYR A 29 -5.77 -12.87 -16.74
CA TYR A 29 -4.31 -12.82 -16.90
C TYR A 29 -3.75 -11.40 -16.85
N PHE A 30 -4.38 -10.43 -17.55
CA PHE A 30 -3.90 -9.05 -17.57
C PHE A 30 -4.27 -8.26 -16.30
N GLY A 31 -5.44 -8.52 -15.69
CA GLY A 31 -5.85 -7.85 -14.45
C GLY A 31 -4.97 -8.19 -13.24
N ASN A 32 -4.39 -9.40 -13.19
CA ASN A 32 -3.54 -9.82 -12.08
C ASN A 32 -2.10 -9.25 -12.17
N GLN A 33 -1.62 -8.88 -13.37
CA GLN A 33 -0.28 -8.32 -13.56
C GLN A 33 -0.21 -6.81 -13.27
N THR A 34 -1.25 -6.04 -13.59
CA THR A 34 -1.29 -4.60 -13.31
C THR A 34 -1.29 -4.30 -11.80
N THR A 35 -1.86 -5.19 -10.99
CA THR A 35 -1.96 -4.98 -9.53
C THR A 35 -0.65 -5.24 -8.78
N GLN A 36 0.26 -6.08 -9.31
CA GLN A 36 1.54 -6.37 -8.67
C GLN A 36 2.66 -5.39 -9.07
N ALA A 37 2.58 -4.83 -10.29
CA ALA A 37 3.59 -3.90 -10.81
C ALA A 37 3.63 -2.57 -10.03
N ASP A 38 2.57 -2.24 -9.30
CA ASP A 38 2.44 -0.99 -8.56
C ASP A 38 2.67 -1.14 -7.04
N GLN A 39 3.20 -2.30 -6.60
CA GLN A 39 3.47 -2.54 -5.18
C GLN A 39 4.95 -2.37 -4.83
N ARG A 40 5.23 -1.63 -3.75
CA ARG A 40 6.56 -1.42 -3.17
C ARG A 40 6.64 -2.01 -1.77
N VAL A 41 7.84 -2.44 -1.36
CA VAL A 41 8.09 -2.90 0.01
C VAL A 41 8.17 -1.67 0.91
N VAL A 42 7.40 -1.65 1.99
CA VAL A 42 7.40 -0.54 2.94
C VAL A 42 8.69 -0.60 3.77
N PRO A 43 9.55 0.45 3.76
CA PRO A 43 10.74 0.50 4.61
C PRO A 43 10.35 0.63 6.09
N ASP A 44 11.25 0.27 6.99
CA ASP A 44 11.07 0.56 8.41
C ASP A 44 11.44 2.01 8.68
N VAL A 45 10.43 2.83 8.99
CA VAL A 45 10.59 4.23 9.39
C VAL A 45 10.26 4.43 10.86
N SER A 46 10.09 3.33 11.61
CA SER A 46 9.83 3.40 13.04
C SER A 46 11.03 4.06 13.73
N TRP A 47 10.74 5.00 14.63
CA TRP A 47 11.68 5.76 15.45
C TRP A 47 12.52 6.78 14.70
N MET A 48 12.24 6.97 13.41
CA MET A 48 12.75 8.10 12.66
C MET A 48 11.96 9.36 13.01
N THR A 49 12.61 10.51 12.85
CA THR A 49 11.89 11.77 12.80
C THR A 49 10.95 11.76 11.60
N LEU A 50 9.91 12.57 11.66
CA LEU A 50 8.96 12.70 10.56
C LEU A 50 9.63 13.16 9.25
N ILE A 51 10.74 13.90 9.31
CA ILE A 51 11.54 14.30 8.14
C ILE A 51 12.29 13.11 7.55
N GLU A 52 13.06 12.39 8.37
CA GLU A 52 13.82 11.21 7.94
C GLU A 52 12.89 10.12 7.39
N ALA A 53 11.74 9.89 8.04
CA ALA A 53 10.73 8.95 7.59
C ALA A 53 10.20 9.32 6.20
N ARG A 54 9.96 10.61 5.96
CA ARG A 54 9.50 11.13 4.67
C ARG A 54 10.55 10.91 3.58
N GLU A 55 11.80 11.29 3.83
CA GLU A 55 12.89 11.08 2.88
C GLU A 55 13.05 9.61 2.53
N THR A 56 13.07 8.74 3.54
CA THR A 56 13.14 7.27 3.37
C THR A 56 12.00 6.73 2.52
N LEU A 57 10.77 7.22 2.71
CA LEU A 57 9.60 6.77 1.94
C LEU A 57 9.60 7.28 0.50
N ILE A 58 10.02 8.52 0.28
CA ILE A 58 10.17 9.09 -1.07
C ILE A 58 11.26 8.35 -1.83
N GLU A 59 12.40 8.05 -1.20
CA GLU A 59 13.48 7.25 -1.78
C GLU A 59 13.01 5.81 -2.11
N ALA A 60 12.14 5.23 -1.27
CA ALA A 60 11.50 3.95 -1.54
C ALA A 60 10.43 4.01 -2.65
N GLY A 61 10.12 5.21 -3.16
CA GLY A 61 9.20 5.45 -4.27
C GLY A 61 7.73 5.59 -3.86
N PHE A 62 7.43 5.85 -2.59
CA PHE A 62 6.07 6.13 -2.13
C PHE A 62 5.71 7.60 -2.37
N GLU A 63 4.57 7.82 -3.02
CA GLU A 63 4.16 9.17 -3.45
C GLU A 63 3.27 9.85 -2.40
N GLN A 64 2.32 9.11 -1.81
CA GLN A 64 1.42 9.62 -0.78
C GLN A 64 1.54 8.79 0.50
N PHE A 65 1.42 9.45 1.64
CA PHE A 65 1.29 8.81 2.94
C PHE A 65 0.73 9.82 3.93
N GLU A 66 0.03 9.31 4.93
CA GLU A 66 -0.68 10.09 5.93
C GLU A 66 0.04 10.10 7.27
N PHE A 67 -0.09 11.19 8.01
CA PHE A 67 0.47 11.34 9.35
C PHE A 67 -0.62 11.60 10.38
N THR A 68 -0.59 10.85 11.48
CA THR A 68 -1.50 11.03 12.62
C THR A 68 -0.70 11.04 13.93
N GLU A 69 -1.02 11.98 14.80
CA GLU A 69 -0.48 12.02 16.15
C GLU A 69 -1.05 10.86 16.98
N GLN A 70 -0.17 9.95 17.38
CA GLN A 70 -0.52 8.83 18.24
C GLN A 70 -0.87 9.39 19.63
N GLY A 71 -1.96 8.91 20.23
CA GLY A 71 -2.49 9.41 21.50
C GLY A 71 -3.66 10.38 21.34
N SER A 72 -3.50 11.45 20.54
CA SER A 72 -4.59 12.41 20.28
C SER A 72 -5.48 12.01 19.11
N GLY A 73 -4.98 11.17 18.20
CA GLY A 73 -5.67 10.84 16.94
C GLY A 73 -5.74 12.03 15.97
N ARG A 74 -5.01 13.11 16.26
CA ARG A 74 -5.03 14.33 15.45
C ARG A 74 -4.30 14.08 14.13
N PHE A 75 -5.02 14.26 13.03
CA PHE A 75 -4.44 14.22 11.69
C PHE A 75 -3.45 15.38 11.50
N LEU A 76 -2.23 15.05 11.07
CA LEU A 76 -1.13 16.01 10.90
C LEU A 76 -0.98 16.45 9.45
N GLY A 77 -1.32 15.61 8.48
CA GLY A 77 -1.27 15.94 7.05
C GLY A 77 -0.93 14.75 6.16
N VAL A 78 -0.75 15.03 4.88
CA VAL A 78 -0.26 14.10 3.84
C VAL A 78 1.05 14.59 3.23
N ASN A 79 1.87 13.70 2.65
CA ASN A 79 3.18 14.03 2.07
C ASN A 79 3.19 15.26 1.14
N GLU A 80 2.19 15.41 0.26
CA GLU A 80 2.11 16.56 -0.67
C GLU A 80 1.62 17.86 -0.01
N GLY A 81 1.02 17.75 1.17
CA GLY A 81 0.37 18.82 1.90
C GLY A 81 0.93 18.96 3.31
N PHE A 82 2.25 18.76 3.49
CA PHE A 82 2.88 19.22 4.71
C PHE A 82 2.61 20.71 4.81
N SER A 83 1.66 21.09 5.68
CA SER A 83 1.59 22.45 6.15
C SER A 83 3.02 22.80 6.54
N SER A 84 3.57 23.89 5.99
CA SER A 84 4.90 24.42 6.32
C SER A 84 5.10 24.74 7.82
N LYS A 85 4.13 24.38 8.64
CA LYS A 85 4.06 24.49 10.09
C LYS A 85 4.02 23.14 10.82
N ILE A 86 4.21 22.00 10.15
CA ILE A 86 4.33 20.72 10.88
C ILE A 86 5.66 20.76 11.62
N PRO A 87 5.63 20.88 12.96
CA PRO A 87 6.84 21.13 13.70
C PRO A 87 7.72 19.89 13.62
N GLU A 88 9.02 20.10 13.46
CA GLU A 88 10.12 19.13 13.32
C GLU A 88 10.26 18.14 14.51
N LYS A 89 9.28 18.11 15.40
CA LYS A 89 9.29 17.48 16.72
C LYS A 89 8.35 16.27 16.76
N TYR A 90 8.29 15.45 15.72
CA TYR A 90 7.51 14.20 15.75
C TYR A 90 8.41 13.03 15.41
N VAL A 91 8.28 11.96 16.21
CA VAL A 91 8.97 10.69 16.01
C VAL A 91 7.93 9.64 15.67
N ILE A 92 8.11 8.97 14.53
CA ILE A 92 7.25 7.89 14.11
C ILE A 92 7.43 6.74 15.10
N VAL A 93 6.36 6.17 15.62
CA VAL A 93 6.40 5.02 16.52
C VAL A 93 5.73 3.79 15.93
N ARG A 94 4.86 4.01 14.94
CA ARG A 94 4.19 2.93 14.24
C ARG A 94 3.87 3.34 12.81
N GLN A 95 3.86 2.36 11.93
CA GLN A 95 3.43 2.49 10.54
C GLN A 95 2.45 1.39 10.18
N VAL A 96 1.52 1.71 9.28
CA VAL A 96 0.55 0.77 8.70
C VAL A 96 0.54 1.01 7.19
N PRO A 97 0.87 0.01 6.35
CA PRO A 97 1.29 -1.35 6.71
C PRO A 97 2.63 -1.38 7.46
N ALA A 98 2.84 -2.46 8.22
CA ALA A 98 4.11 -2.68 8.91
C ALA A 98 5.28 -2.81 7.92
N ALA A 99 6.49 -2.51 8.39
CA ALA A 99 7.71 -2.65 7.60
C ALA A 99 7.86 -4.05 6.96
N GLY A 100 8.40 -4.10 5.75
CA GLY A 100 8.56 -5.34 4.99
C GLY A 100 7.30 -5.87 4.30
N LYS A 101 6.13 -5.27 4.53
CA LYS A 101 4.91 -5.55 3.76
C LYS A 101 4.93 -4.83 2.42
N LYS A 102 4.13 -5.32 1.48
CA LYS A 102 3.90 -4.64 0.20
C LYS A 102 2.74 -3.66 0.33
N ALA A 103 2.92 -2.45 -0.17
CA ALA A 103 1.89 -1.42 -0.26
C ALA A 103 1.90 -0.81 -1.67
N SER A 104 0.77 -0.23 -2.06
CA SER A 104 0.68 0.52 -3.33
C SER A 104 1.71 1.64 -3.35
N ARG A 105 2.35 1.88 -4.49
CA ARG A 105 3.28 3.00 -4.74
C ARG A 105 2.59 4.34 -4.52
N SER A 106 1.32 4.44 -4.91
CA SER A 106 0.49 5.60 -4.61
C SER A 106 0.45 5.90 -3.11
N GLY A 107 0.64 4.89 -2.26
CA GLY A 107 0.76 5.01 -0.82
C GLY A 107 -0.52 5.50 -0.13
N ALA A 108 -1.65 5.45 -0.84
CA ALA A 108 -2.99 5.78 -0.34
C ALA A 108 -3.46 4.97 0.90
N ASN A 109 -2.72 3.94 1.29
CA ASN A 109 -2.98 3.13 2.49
C ASN A 109 -1.81 3.16 3.49
N LEU A 110 -0.79 4.00 3.26
CA LEU A 110 0.36 4.13 4.15
C LEU A 110 0.10 5.24 5.17
N HIS A 111 -0.15 4.84 6.41
CA HIS A 111 -0.39 5.71 7.55
C HIS A 111 0.74 5.59 8.56
N LEU A 112 1.24 6.73 9.00
CA LEU A 112 2.30 6.86 9.98
C LEU A 112 1.72 7.46 11.26
N PHE A 113 2.04 6.83 12.37
CA PHE A 113 1.63 7.25 13.71
C PHE A 113 2.86 7.76 14.45
N ALA A 114 2.76 8.99 14.95
CA ALA A 114 3.89 9.67 15.54
C ALA A 114 3.54 10.27 16.91
N TYR A 115 4.49 10.23 17.85
CA TYR A 115 4.39 11.02 19.06
C TYR A 115 5.20 12.29 18.92
N ARG A 116 4.78 13.34 19.64
CA ARG A 116 5.59 14.55 19.76
C ARG A 116 6.88 14.23 20.52
N GLU A 117 8.00 14.74 20.03
CA GLU A 117 9.29 14.66 20.68
C GLU A 117 9.22 15.32 22.07
N GLY A 118 9.79 14.64 23.07
CA GLY A 118 9.71 15.06 24.48
C GLY A 118 8.36 14.79 25.16
N SER A 119 7.41 14.12 24.49
CA SER A 119 6.17 13.68 25.15
C SER A 119 6.43 12.51 26.10
N THR A 120 5.62 12.43 27.16
CA THR A 120 5.71 11.33 28.14
C THR A 120 5.32 10.00 27.50
N GLU A 121 4.42 10.03 26.52
CA GLU A 121 4.01 8.91 25.68
C GLU A 121 5.18 8.34 24.90
N LEU A 122 5.98 9.19 24.22
CA LEU A 122 7.15 8.75 23.46
C LEU A 122 8.18 8.07 24.37
N GLU A 123 8.47 8.66 25.53
CA GLU A 123 9.42 8.09 26.49
C GLU A 123 8.94 6.74 27.04
N ARG A 124 7.63 6.60 27.30
CA ARG A 124 7.04 5.30 27.68
C ARG A 124 7.22 4.25 26.59
N GLU A 125 6.98 4.61 25.33
CA GLU A 125 7.13 3.72 24.19
C GLU A 125 8.60 3.28 24.00
N LYS A 126 9.55 4.22 24.17
CA LYS A 126 11.00 3.93 24.13
C LYS A 126 11.40 2.92 25.21
N VAL A 127 10.92 3.10 26.44
CA VAL A 127 11.18 2.17 27.56
C VAL A 127 10.56 0.80 27.30
N ALA A 128 9.34 0.75 26.78
CA ALA A 128 8.67 -0.51 26.43
C ALA A 128 9.46 -1.28 25.35
N ARG A 129 9.98 -0.58 24.33
CA ARG A 129 10.84 -1.19 23.31
C ARG A 129 12.15 -1.72 23.90
N GLY A 130 12.81 -0.95 24.76
CA GLY A 130 14.07 -1.37 25.40
C GLY A 130 13.94 -2.65 26.25
N LYS A 131 12.73 -2.96 26.73
CA LYS A 131 12.43 -4.23 27.42
C LYS A 131 12.20 -5.41 26.47
N ASN A 132 11.68 -5.16 25.27
CA ASN A 132 11.39 -6.20 24.26
C ASN A 132 12.59 -6.56 23.37
N GLN A 133 13.75 -5.89 23.51
CA GLN A 133 14.98 -6.19 22.77
C GLN A 133 16.01 -7.03 23.56
N LYS A 134 15.72 -7.37 24.82
CA LYS A 134 16.54 -8.28 25.64
C LYS A 134 15.93 -9.67 25.64
#